data_AF-A0A9D2UWB1-F1
#
_entry.id   AF-A0A9D2UWB1-F1
#
_cell.length_a   1.000
_cell.length_b   1.000
_cell.length_c   1.000
_cell.angle_alpha   90.00
_cell.angle_beta   90.00
_cell.angle_gamma   90.00
#
_symmetry.space_group_name_H-M   'P 1'
#
loop_
_entity.id
_entity.type
_entity.pdbx_description
1 polymer ?
#
loop_
_entity_poly.entity_id
_entity_poly.type
_entity_poly.pdbx_seq_one_letter_code
_entity_poly.pdbx_strand_id
1 'polypeptide(L)'
;MFSNVYLNNIAIACIAFPFAAALITLPYLVVQYRRFGSVPWWRTFVVYLFVLYLMAAYFLVILPLPAQDVYVPYAAHPQLVPFSFIGEIARSSHVTSDPSTWVAALTTPAVYQVLFNVLLTVPFGFFLRYYFHRTWWQVLILGFLWTLFFETSQITGLFGIYEHPYRLFDVDDLITNTTGSMVGFWLALLLARVLPDMDEVNQEAWEKGSRATLTRRIVSFAVDMLIASLAAALVGSAWKDAGLNALADHQAAETAVFAICFVLIPALPGSATPGQRVLRLRIVAPDGSKAPWWRRGLRYLVLYLLVVAAPAALVQGLPLAMRASEKWVDPALLVAVLLVFFAIWAMSVIVRAVRSAMGHPFVMLNGLITGTRIAPSPRADHERTPWRDRLAAKRAALKEKRGKHARVEDAGEGQKNENGED
;
A
#
# COMPACT_ATOMS: atom_id res chain seq x y z
N MET A 1 19.21 17.95 23.69
CA MET A 1 19.12 16.47 23.92
C MET A 1 17.74 15.93 23.57
N PHE A 2 16.63 16.52 24.06
CA PHE A 2 15.25 16.14 23.70
C PHE A 2 14.95 16.10 22.20
N SER A 3 15.34 17.13 21.43
CA SER A 3 15.10 17.18 19.98
C SER A 3 15.78 16.03 19.21
N ASN A 4 16.93 15.54 19.68
CA ASN A 4 17.66 14.46 19.01
C ASN A 4 16.93 13.11 19.12
N VAL A 5 16.21 12.86 20.22
CA VAL A 5 15.48 11.59 20.41
C VAL A 5 14.29 11.51 19.47
N TYR A 6 13.48 12.57 19.37
CA TYR A 6 12.34 12.59 18.46
C TYR A 6 12.78 12.52 16.99
N LEU A 7 13.82 13.27 16.61
CA LEU A 7 14.39 13.20 15.26
C LEU A 7 14.94 11.81 14.94
N ASN A 8 15.59 11.15 15.89
CA ASN A 8 16.05 9.77 15.74
C ASN A 8 14.90 8.79 15.52
N ASN A 9 13.80 8.90 16.29
CA ASN A 9 12.63 8.04 16.14
C ASN A 9 11.97 8.20 14.76
N ILE A 10 11.90 9.43 14.26
CA ILE A 10 11.41 9.73 12.90
C ILE A 10 12.37 9.14 11.85
N ALA A 11 13.68 9.26 12.04
CA ALA A 11 14.66 8.69 11.13
C ALA A 11 14.54 7.15 11.06
N ILE A 12 14.35 6.48 12.20
CA ILE A 12 14.10 5.03 12.25
C ILE A 12 12.82 4.69 11.46
N ALA A 13 11.75 5.49 11.57
CA ALA A 13 10.55 5.30 10.77
C ALA A 13 10.85 5.43 9.27
N CYS A 14 11.58 6.46 8.85
CA CYS A 14 11.95 6.65 7.45
C CYS A 14 12.80 5.49 6.90
N ILE A 15 13.68 4.91 7.71
CA ILE A 15 14.52 3.76 7.33
C ILE A 15 13.71 2.46 7.26
N ALA A 16 12.80 2.24 8.20
CA ALA A 16 11.94 1.04 8.23
C ALA A 16 10.87 1.06 7.12
N PHE A 17 10.48 2.25 6.65
CA PHE A 17 9.33 2.43 5.77
C PHE A 17 9.45 1.68 4.44
N PRO A 18 10.57 1.72 3.71
CA PRO A 18 10.74 0.96 2.47
C PRO A 18 10.46 -0.54 2.63
N PHE A 19 10.81 -1.15 3.77
CA PHE A 19 10.57 -2.56 4.05
C PHE A 19 9.08 -2.84 4.29
N ALA A 20 8.44 -2.04 5.13
CA ALA A 20 7.00 -2.13 5.37
C ALA A 20 6.20 -1.89 4.07
N ALA A 21 6.58 -0.87 3.31
CA ALA A 21 6.05 -0.54 1.99
C ALA A 21 6.18 -1.73 1.04
N ALA A 22 7.36 -2.35 0.92
CA ALA A 22 7.57 -3.52 0.08
C ALA A 22 6.65 -4.70 0.48
N LEU A 23 6.55 -4.98 1.79
CA LEU A 23 5.71 -6.06 2.32
C LEU A 23 4.23 -5.89 1.97
N ILE A 24 3.70 -4.68 2.10
CA ILE A 24 2.28 -4.40 1.82
C ILE A 24 1.98 -4.17 0.33
N THR A 25 2.99 -3.94 -0.50
CA THR A 25 2.81 -3.56 -1.91
C THR A 25 2.04 -4.63 -2.69
N LEU A 26 2.46 -5.89 -2.61
CA LEU A 26 1.82 -6.98 -3.35
C LEU A 26 0.33 -7.17 -2.95
N PRO A 27 -0.02 -7.35 -1.65
CA PRO A 27 -1.42 -7.50 -1.27
C PRO A 27 -2.25 -6.25 -1.60
N TYR A 28 -1.68 -5.04 -1.42
CA TYR A 28 -2.34 -3.80 -1.83
C TYR A 28 -2.69 -3.81 -3.32
N LEU A 29 -1.72 -4.07 -4.20
CA LEU A 29 -1.92 -4.10 -5.64
C LEU A 29 -2.98 -5.15 -6.04
N VAL A 30 -2.94 -6.34 -5.45
CA VAL A 30 -3.96 -7.38 -5.67
C VAL A 30 -5.36 -6.88 -5.32
N VAL A 31 -5.53 -6.27 -4.15
CA VAL A 31 -6.82 -5.71 -3.73
C VAL A 31 -7.29 -4.61 -4.67
N GLN A 32 -6.41 -3.67 -5.05
CA GLN A 32 -6.75 -2.57 -5.97
C GLN A 32 -7.18 -3.10 -7.35
N TYR A 33 -6.43 -4.04 -7.93
CA TYR A 33 -6.79 -4.62 -9.23
C TYR A 33 -8.06 -5.47 -9.18
N ARG A 34 -8.33 -6.16 -8.07
CA ARG A 34 -9.57 -6.94 -7.93
C ARG A 34 -10.78 -6.02 -7.78
N ARG A 35 -10.67 -5.00 -6.93
CA ARG A 35 -11.76 -4.09 -6.58
C ARG A 35 -12.03 -3.03 -7.65
N PHE A 36 -11.00 -2.32 -8.11
CA PHE A 36 -11.12 -1.19 -9.04
C PHE A 36 -10.60 -1.52 -10.44
N GLY A 37 -9.63 -2.42 -10.59
CA GLY A 37 -9.13 -2.85 -11.91
C GLY A 37 -7.95 -2.07 -12.46
N SER A 38 -7.60 -0.96 -11.83
CA SER A 38 -6.30 -0.31 -11.96
C SER A 38 -5.84 0.19 -10.58
N VAL A 39 -4.66 0.80 -10.53
CA VAL A 39 -4.05 1.31 -9.31
C VAL A 39 -4.00 2.84 -9.40
N PRO A 40 -4.89 3.56 -8.70
CA PRO A 40 -4.89 5.01 -8.70
C PRO A 40 -3.65 5.54 -7.95
N TRP A 41 -2.90 6.43 -8.59
CA TRP A 41 -1.66 6.98 -8.02
C TRP A 41 -1.95 7.76 -6.72
N TRP A 42 -2.99 8.60 -6.71
CA TRP A 42 -3.35 9.41 -5.54
C TRP A 42 -3.77 8.56 -4.35
N ARG A 43 -4.62 7.54 -4.59
CA ARG A 43 -5.00 6.57 -3.56
C ARG A 43 -3.78 5.83 -3.01
N THR A 44 -2.83 5.49 -3.89
CA THR A 44 -1.59 4.80 -3.50
C THR A 44 -0.75 5.73 -2.62
N PHE A 45 -0.53 6.97 -3.05
CA PHE A 45 0.16 7.99 -2.25
C PHE A 45 -0.45 8.16 -0.86
N VAL A 46 -1.77 8.35 -0.75
CA VAL A 46 -2.49 8.51 0.52
C VAL A 46 -2.32 7.30 1.44
N VAL A 47 -2.38 6.08 0.91
CA VAL A 47 -2.21 4.85 1.71
C VAL A 47 -0.79 4.71 2.24
N TYR A 48 0.22 4.94 1.40
CA TYR A 48 1.61 4.82 1.80
C TYR A 48 2.02 5.94 2.76
N LEU A 49 1.50 7.16 2.56
CA LEU A 49 1.66 8.26 3.50
C LEU A 49 1.02 7.94 4.85
N PHE A 50 -0.17 7.33 4.86
CA PHE A 50 -0.82 6.91 6.11
C PHE A 50 -0.02 5.83 6.84
N VAL A 51 0.56 4.87 6.13
CA VAL A 51 1.42 3.83 6.73
C VAL A 51 2.70 4.44 7.31
N LEU A 52 3.36 5.34 6.57
CA LEU A 52 4.53 6.07 7.07
C LEU A 52 4.18 6.84 8.36
N TYR A 53 3.05 7.55 8.36
CA TYR A 53 2.54 8.26 9.52
C TYR A 53 2.32 7.31 10.71
N LEU A 54 1.60 6.21 10.54
CA LEU A 54 1.31 5.27 11.63
C LEU A 54 2.58 4.71 12.24
N MET A 55 3.59 4.43 11.40
CA MET A 55 4.86 3.91 11.86
C MET A 55 5.70 4.97 12.59
N ALA A 56 5.72 6.21 12.08
CA ALA A 56 6.36 7.32 12.77
C ALA A 56 5.69 7.59 14.13
N ALA A 57 4.36 7.61 14.17
CA ALA A 57 3.61 7.76 15.41
C ALA A 57 3.91 6.62 16.40
N TYR A 58 3.92 5.37 15.94
CA TYR A 58 4.27 4.21 16.77
C TYR A 58 5.67 4.35 17.37
N PHE A 59 6.69 4.72 16.57
CA PHE A 59 8.05 4.90 17.10
C PHE A 59 8.18 6.11 18.02
N LEU A 60 7.45 7.20 17.79
CA LEU A 60 7.44 8.34 18.71
C LEU A 60 6.83 7.96 20.08
N VAL A 61 5.78 7.14 20.08
CA VAL A 61 5.05 6.74 21.30
C VAL A 61 5.71 5.58 22.05
N ILE A 62 6.48 4.73 21.38
CA ILE A 62 7.11 3.55 22.01
C ILE A 62 8.60 3.76 22.30
N LEU A 63 9.35 4.48 21.46
CA LEU A 63 10.79 4.66 21.64
C LEU A 63 11.14 5.92 22.46
N PRO A 64 12.25 5.92 23.22
CA PRO A 64 13.24 4.86 23.34
C PRO A 64 12.83 3.78 24.34
N LEU A 65 13.26 2.55 24.10
CA LEU A 65 13.08 1.43 25.01
C LEU A 65 14.24 1.34 26.01
N PRO A 66 14.00 1.17 27.32
CA PRO A 66 15.05 0.92 28.30
C PRO A 66 15.58 -0.52 28.19
N ALA A 67 16.48 -0.90 29.10
CA ALA A 67 16.75 -2.32 29.36
C ALA A 67 15.51 -2.98 30.02
N GLN A 68 15.35 -4.29 29.82
CA GLN A 68 14.09 -5.00 30.09
C GLN A 68 13.71 -5.09 31.57
N ASP A 69 14.71 -5.08 32.46
CA ASP A 69 14.64 -5.24 33.91
C ASP A 69 14.67 -3.89 34.67
N VAL A 70 14.78 -2.77 33.96
CA VAL A 70 14.92 -1.46 34.60
C VAL A 70 13.60 -1.03 35.22
N TYR A 71 13.61 -0.85 36.53
CA TYR A 71 12.50 -0.25 37.27
C TYR A 71 12.48 1.27 37.09
N VAL A 72 11.32 1.80 36.67
CA VAL A 72 11.09 3.23 36.46
C VAL A 72 10.06 3.73 37.49
N PRO A 73 10.49 4.34 38.62
CA PRO A 73 9.59 4.62 39.74
C PRO A 73 8.39 5.51 39.39
N TYR A 74 8.58 6.52 38.53
CA TYR A 74 7.49 7.43 38.15
C TYR A 74 6.44 6.76 37.25
N ALA A 75 6.80 5.69 36.54
CA ALA A 75 5.90 4.96 35.64
C ALA A 75 5.10 3.86 36.36
N ALA A 76 5.45 3.55 37.62
CA ALA A 76 4.84 2.46 38.38
C ALA A 76 3.38 2.73 38.78
N HIS A 77 2.96 4.00 38.83
CA HIS A 77 1.62 4.40 39.24
C HIS A 77 0.97 5.25 38.14
N PRO A 78 -0.17 4.82 37.58
CA PRO A 78 -0.85 5.55 36.52
C PRO A 78 -1.41 6.88 37.03
N GLN A 79 -1.36 7.92 36.19
CA GLN A 79 -2.10 9.15 36.41
C GLN A 79 -3.52 9.01 35.87
N LEU A 80 -4.50 8.99 36.77
CA LEU A 80 -5.91 8.78 36.46
C LEU A 80 -6.78 10.03 36.65
N VAL A 81 -6.20 11.15 37.11
CA VAL A 81 -6.93 12.40 37.33
C VAL A 81 -7.06 13.15 36.00
N PRO A 82 -8.28 13.33 35.46
CA PRO A 82 -8.47 14.07 34.22
C PRO A 82 -8.14 15.56 34.38
N PHE A 83 -7.59 16.14 33.32
CA PHE A 83 -7.15 17.53 33.20
C PHE A 83 -6.11 17.95 34.23
N SER A 84 -5.30 17.01 34.71
CA SER A 84 -4.23 17.28 35.68
C SER A 84 -3.17 18.24 35.11
N PHE A 85 -2.92 18.19 33.80
CA PHE A 85 -2.03 19.11 33.09
C PHE A 85 -2.37 20.60 33.30
N ILE A 86 -3.64 20.96 33.54
CA ILE A 86 -4.05 22.35 33.79
C ILE A 86 -3.42 22.84 35.10
N GLY A 87 -3.48 22.01 36.13
CA GLY A 87 -2.88 22.32 37.43
C GLY A 87 -1.35 22.36 37.35
N GLU A 88 -0.74 21.53 36.50
CA GLU A 88 0.70 21.56 36.25
C GLU A 88 1.12 22.85 35.54
N ILE A 89 0.44 23.23 34.45
CA ILE A 89 0.71 24.49 33.75
C ILE A 89 0.60 25.66 34.73
N ALA A 90 -0.47 25.73 35.53
CA ALA A 90 -0.67 26.81 36.49
C ALA A 90 0.46 26.89 37.55
N ARG A 91 0.95 25.73 38.02
CA ARG A 91 2.05 25.64 38.99
C ARG A 91 3.42 25.97 38.36
N SER A 92 3.69 25.48 37.15
CA SER A 92 4.99 25.60 36.48
C SER A 92 5.28 26.98 35.90
N SER A 93 4.25 27.74 35.56
CA SER A 93 4.38 29.01 34.86
C SER A 93 4.33 30.24 35.75
N HIS A 94 4.12 30.06 37.07
CA HIS A 94 3.72 31.16 37.97
C HIS A 94 2.62 32.02 37.34
N VAL A 95 1.67 31.41 36.62
CA VAL A 95 0.54 32.13 36.01
C VAL A 95 -0.28 32.73 37.13
N THR A 96 0.08 33.97 37.44
CA THR A 96 -0.68 34.90 38.24
C THR A 96 -1.74 35.53 37.35
N SER A 97 -2.57 36.39 37.92
CA SER A 97 -3.50 37.23 37.17
C SER A 97 -2.82 38.24 36.23
N ASP A 98 -1.48 38.26 36.14
CA ASP A 98 -0.70 39.17 35.30
C ASP A 98 -0.55 38.62 33.86
N PRO A 99 -1.12 39.31 32.84
CA PRO A 99 -1.00 38.94 31.43
C PRO A 99 0.45 38.82 30.91
N SER A 100 1.42 39.45 31.58
CA SER A 100 2.84 39.39 31.20
C SER A 100 3.43 37.98 31.28
N THR A 101 2.85 37.10 32.10
CA THR A 101 3.31 35.73 32.33
C THR A 101 2.73 34.70 31.35
N TRP A 102 1.72 35.07 30.57
CA TRP A 102 0.96 34.14 29.72
C TRP A 102 1.79 33.59 28.57
N VAL A 103 2.63 34.42 27.96
CA VAL A 103 3.52 33.97 26.87
C VAL A 103 4.54 32.97 27.38
N ALA A 104 5.11 33.20 28.57
CA ALA A 104 6.03 32.25 29.20
C ALA A 104 5.31 30.92 29.53
N ALA A 105 4.06 30.97 29.98
CA ALA A 105 3.26 29.79 30.26
C ALA A 105 3.06 28.88 29.03
N LEU A 106 2.88 29.48 27.84
CA LEU A 106 2.74 28.74 26.57
C LEU A 106 4.02 28.00 26.15
N THR A 107 5.17 28.34 26.72
CA THR A 107 6.46 27.69 26.44
C THR A 107 6.83 26.60 27.44
N THR A 108 5.92 26.28 28.37
CA THR A 108 6.17 25.23 29.38
C THR A 108 6.12 23.82 28.77
N PRO A 109 6.88 22.86 29.33
CA PRO A 109 6.86 21.47 28.87
C PRO A 109 5.47 20.84 28.86
N ALA A 110 4.63 21.16 29.85
CA ALA A 110 3.25 20.66 29.94
C ALA A 110 2.38 21.12 28.75
N VAL A 111 2.51 22.39 28.33
CA VAL A 111 1.82 22.88 27.12
C VAL A 111 2.32 22.15 25.87
N TYR A 112 3.63 21.94 25.74
CA TYR A 112 4.17 21.21 24.60
C TYR A 112 3.73 19.75 24.56
N GLN A 113 3.62 19.06 25.70
CA GLN A 113 3.09 17.69 25.76
C GLN A 113 1.66 17.63 25.22
N VAL A 114 0.77 18.48 25.73
CA VAL A 114 -0.63 18.58 25.27
C VAL A 114 -0.70 18.89 23.78
N LEU A 115 0.07 19.88 23.32
CA LEU A 115 0.10 20.28 21.92
C LEU A 115 0.61 19.15 21.02
N PHE A 116 1.70 18.48 21.38
CA PHE A 116 2.26 17.40 20.57
C PHE A 116 1.39 16.16 20.55
N ASN A 117 0.70 15.82 21.64
CA ASN A 117 -0.29 14.74 21.65
C ASN A 117 -1.45 15.02 20.67
N VAL A 118 -2.01 16.23 20.73
CA VAL A 118 -3.03 16.68 19.77
C VAL A 118 -2.48 16.60 18.34
N LEU A 119 -1.32 17.21 18.07
CA LEU A 119 -0.73 17.23 16.72
C LEU A 119 -0.38 15.85 16.19
N LEU A 120 0.10 14.96 17.06
CA LEU A 120 0.47 13.59 16.71
C LEU A 120 -0.72 12.82 16.13
N THR A 121 -1.93 13.06 16.63
CA THR A 121 -3.13 12.30 16.29
C THR A 121 -4.05 12.98 15.27
N VAL A 122 -3.80 14.25 14.95
CA VAL A 122 -4.49 14.98 13.87
C VAL A 122 -4.47 14.21 12.54
N PRO A 123 -3.34 13.69 12.04
CA PRO A 123 -3.34 12.95 10.78
C PRO A 123 -4.21 11.69 10.84
N PHE A 124 -4.26 10.98 11.97
CA PHE A 124 -5.11 9.79 12.12
C PHE A 124 -6.59 10.13 11.90
N GLY A 125 -7.09 11.14 12.61
CA GLY A 125 -8.45 11.64 12.44
C GLY A 125 -8.76 12.09 11.01
N PHE A 126 -7.79 12.78 10.41
CA PHE A 126 -7.86 13.23 9.04
C PHE A 126 -8.00 12.05 8.06
N PHE A 127 -7.15 11.02 8.14
CA PHE A 127 -7.21 9.87 7.26
C PHE A 127 -8.47 9.03 7.45
N LEU A 128 -8.95 8.87 8.70
CA LEU A 128 -10.21 8.17 8.98
C LEU A 128 -11.39 8.85 8.28
N ARG A 129 -11.45 10.18 8.29
CA ARG A 129 -12.48 10.92 7.57
C ARG A 129 -12.25 10.90 6.06
N TYR A 130 -11.04 11.25 5.63
CA TYR A 130 -10.71 11.49 4.22
C TYR A 130 -10.68 10.21 3.38
N TYR A 131 -9.96 9.16 3.84
CA TYR A 131 -9.79 7.92 3.09
C TYR A 131 -10.83 6.85 3.43
N PHE A 132 -11.19 6.72 4.71
CA PHE A 132 -12.12 5.68 5.18
C PHE A 132 -13.58 6.15 5.31
N HIS A 133 -13.85 7.44 5.04
CA HIS A 133 -15.18 8.04 5.14
C HIS A 133 -15.90 7.80 6.48
N ARG A 134 -15.14 7.74 7.57
CA ARG A 134 -15.70 7.54 8.92
C ARG A 134 -16.51 8.74 9.37
N THR A 135 -17.52 8.47 10.17
CA THR A 135 -18.35 9.49 10.84
C THR A 135 -17.64 10.01 12.08
N TRP A 136 -18.05 11.16 12.60
CA TRP A 136 -17.39 11.81 13.73
C TRP A 136 -17.30 10.89 14.96
N TRP A 137 -18.36 10.15 15.28
CA TRP A 137 -18.37 9.24 16.43
C TRP A 137 -17.46 8.02 16.21
N GLN A 138 -17.33 7.54 14.97
CA GLN A 138 -16.38 6.47 14.65
C GLN A 138 -14.94 6.95 14.82
N VAL A 139 -14.64 8.19 14.41
CA VAL A 139 -13.31 8.77 14.61
C VAL A 139 -13.04 8.99 16.10
N LEU A 140 -14.02 9.44 16.86
CA LEU A 140 -13.91 9.59 18.31
C LEU A 140 -13.55 8.25 18.98
N ILE A 141 -14.31 7.19 18.70
CA ILE A 141 -14.08 5.85 19.28
C ILE A 141 -12.74 5.29 18.81
N LEU A 142 -12.43 5.37 17.52
CA LEU A 142 -11.17 4.82 16.99
C LEU A 142 -9.95 5.59 17.50
N GLY A 143 -10.06 6.92 17.66
CA GLY A 143 -9.02 7.77 18.26
C GLY A 143 -8.77 7.35 19.70
N PHE A 144 -9.83 7.26 20.50
CA PHE A 144 -9.75 6.81 21.88
C PHE A 144 -9.15 5.40 22.00
N LEU A 145 -9.62 4.43 21.22
CA LEU A 145 -9.11 3.05 21.24
C LEU A 145 -7.64 2.97 20.81
N TRP A 146 -7.23 3.79 19.85
CA TRP A 146 -5.84 3.82 19.39
C TRP A 146 -4.91 4.41 20.46
N THR A 147 -5.33 5.48 21.15
CA THR A 147 -4.55 5.99 22.28
C THR A 147 -4.55 5.02 23.45
N LEU A 148 -5.70 4.42 23.78
CA LEU A 148 -5.80 3.41 24.83
C LEU A 148 -4.88 2.22 24.56
N PHE A 149 -4.74 1.81 23.29
CA PHE A 149 -3.78 0.77 22.91
C PHE A 149 -2.35 1.16 23.28
N PHE A 150 -1.93 2.41 23.07
CA PHE A 150 -0.59 2.86 23.45
C PHE A 150 -0.39 2.94 24.95
N GLU A 151 -1.31 3.56 25.68
CA GLU A 151 -1.25 3.67 27.14
C GLU A 151 -1.22 2.27 27.78
N THR A 152 -2.07 1.35 27.27
CA THR A 152 -2.08 -0.05 27.71
C THR A 152 -0.76 -0.75 27.40
N SER A 153 -0.17 -0.48 26.22
CA SER A 153 1.13 -1.04 25.86
C SER A 153 2.24 -0.56 26.79
N GLN A 154 2.16 0.66 27.31
CA GLN A 154 3.18 1.22 28.22
C GLN A 154 3.04 0.68 29.65
N ILE A 155 1.82 0.70 30.21
CA ILE A 155 1.57 0.20 31.58
C ILE A 155 1.80 -1.31 31.71
N THR A 156 1.65 -2.06 30.62
CA THR A 156 1.90 -3.51 30.60
C THR A 156 3.33 -3.88 30.22
N GLY A 157 4.23 -2.90 30.01
CA GLY A 157 5.60 -3.18 29.58
C GLY A 157 5.65 -3.89 28.22
N LEU A 158 4.94 -3.35 27.22
CA LEU A 158 4.68 -3.97 25.91
C LEU A 158 4.11 -5.38 26.04
N PHE A 159 3.01 -5.53 26.78
CA PHE A 159 2.32 -6.81 26.99
C PHE A 159 3.23 -7.89 27.61
N GLY A 160 4.08 -7.49 28.57
CA GLY A 160 4.95 -8.39 29.33
C GLY A 160 6.30 -8.67 28.68
N ILE A 161 6.70 -7.93 27.64
CA ILE A 161 8.07 -7.99 27.10
C ILE A 161 9.07 -7.30 28.06
N TYR A 162 8.62 -6.31 28.81
CA TYR A 162 9.36 -5.59 29.84
C TYR A 162 8.80 -5.95 31.22
N GLU A 163 9.68 -6.15 32.20
CA GLU A 163 9.29 -6.53 33.57
C GLU A 163 8.49 -5.43 34.27
N HIS A 164 8.74 -4.17 33.89
CA HIS A 164 8.15 -2.99 34.49
C HIS A 164 7.59 -2.01 33.44
N PRO A 165 6.59 -1.19 33.80
CA PRO A 165 6.19 -0.04 33.00
C PRO A 165 7.38 0.89 32.80
N TYR A 166 7.62 1.31 31.56
CA TYR A 166 8.74 2.21 31.21
C TYR A 166 8.29 3.63 30.85
N ARG A 167 6.97 3.86 30.76
CA ARG A 167 6.33 5.17 30.60
C ARG A 167 5.10 5.26 31.48
N LEU A 168 4.79 6.49 31.91
CA LEU A 168 3.62 6.79 32.72
C LEU A 168 2.36 6.63 31.87
N PHE A 169 1.41 5.85 32.36
CA PHE A 169 0.05 5.84 31.83
C PHE A 169 -0.66 7.12 32.25
N ASP A 170 -1.18 7.88 31.28
CA ASP A 170 -1.81 9.17 31.54
C ASP A 170 -3.19 9.28 30.89
N VAL A 171 -4.23 9.51 31.72
CA VAL A 171 -5.59 9.77 31.23
C VAL A 171 -5.66 11.08 30.42
N ASP A 172 -4.80 12.05 30.71
CA ASP A 172 -4.72 13.29 29.92
C ASP A 172 -4.20 13.03 28.50
N ASP A 173 -3.30 12.07 28.34
CA ASP A 173 -2.84 11.63 27.02
C ASP A 173 -3.99 11.00 26.22
N LEU A 174 -4.87 10.20 26.85
CA LEU A 174 -6.10 9.69 26.22
C LEU A 174 -6.99 10.83 25.71
N ILE A 175 -7.24 11.84 26.54
CA ILE A 175 -8.13 12.96 26.22
C ILE A 175 -7.54 13.82 25.10
N THR A 176 -6.26 14.19 25.22
CA THR A 176 -5.59 15.09 24.27
C THR A 176 -5.40 14.44 22.90
N ASN A 177 -4.99 13.16 22.85
CA ASN A 177 -4.87 12.42 21.60
C ASN A 177 -6.23 12.12 20.95
N THR A 178 -7.28 11.86 21.75
CA THR A 178 -8.64 11.74 21.21
C THR A 178 -9.11 13.07 20.62
N THR A 179 -8.78 14.19 21.29
CA THR A 179 -9.07 15.54 20.79
C THR A 179 -8.36 15.82 19.49
N GLY A 180 -7.07 15.47 19.36
CA GLY A 180 -6.32 15.60 18.11
C GLY A 180 -6.94 14.81 16.96
N SER A 181 -7.39 13.59 17.21
CA SER A 181 -8.15 12.80 16.23
C SER A 181 -9.43 13.53 15.76
N MET A 182 -10.14 14.21 16.66
CA MET A 182 -11.31 15.00 16.28
C MET A 182 -10.94 16.27 15.50
N VAL A 183 -9.88 16.97 15.89
CA VAL A 183 -9.30 18.09 15.11
C VAL A 183 -8.97 17.65 13.68
N GLY A 184 -8.34 16.49 13.53
CA GLY A 184 -8.09 15.87 12.24
C GLY A 184 -9.34 15.62 11.41
N PHE A 185 -10.42 15.13 12.04
CA PHE A 185 -11.70 14.93 11.37
C PHE A 185 -12.27 16.24 10.80
N TRP A 186 -12.28 17.32 11.58
CA TRP A 186 -12.77 18.62 11.10
C TRP A 186 -11.85 19.22 10.04
N LEU A 187 -10.53 19.05 10.17
CA LEU A 187 -9.57 19.46 9.15
C LEU A 187 -9.81 18.75 7.81
N ALA A 188 -10.14 17.46 7.83
CA ALA A 188 -10.50 16.72 6.62
C ALA A 188 -11.77 17.26 5.96
N LEU A 189 -12.77 17.72 6.74
CA LEU A 189 -13.96 18.38 6.20
C LEU A 189 -13.62 19.72 5.55
N LEU A 190 -12.75 20.51 6.18
CA LEU A 190 -12.31 21.80 5.67
C LEU A 190 -11.57 21.64 4.33
N LEU A 191 -10.64 20.67 4.26
CA LEU A 191 -9.81 20.41 3.09
C LEU A 191 -10.49 19.56 2.00
N ALA A 192 -11.71 19.05 2.25
CA ALA A 192 -12.45 18.24 1.29
C ALA A 192 -12.74 18.93 -0.05
N ARG A 193 -12.69 20.28 -0.10
CA ARG A 193 -12.87 21.06 -1.32
C ARG A 193 -11.59 21.19 -2.16
N VAL A 194 -10.42 20.98 -1.56
CA VAL A 194 -9.11 21.17 -2.20
C VAL A 194 -8.51 19.84 -2.64
N LEU A 195 -8.74 18.78 -1.86
CA LEU A 195 -8.16 17.47 -2.12
C LEU A 195 -9.01 16.66 -3.12
N PRO A 196 -8.38 15.78 -3.94
CA PRO A 196 -9.12 14.88 -4.81
C PRO A 196 -10.10 14.02 -4.01
N ASP A 197 -11.34 13.91 -4.48
CA ASP A 197 -12.32 13.03 -3.87
C ASP A 197 -11.94 11.56 -4.14
N MET A 198 -11.86 10.77 -3.07
CA MET A 198 -11.48 9.37 -3.15
C MET A 198 -12.49 8.56 -3.97
N ASP A 199 -13.76 8.94 -4.00
CA ASP A 199 -14.77 8.28 -4.83
C ASP A 199 -14.52 8.54 -6.33
N GLU A 200 -14.10 9.74 -6.71
CA GLU A 200 -13.75 10.09 -8.10
C GLU A 200 -12.48 9.38 -8.55
N VAL A 201 -11.46 9.37 -7.70
CA VAL A 201 -10.21 8.63 -7.92
C VAL A 201 -10.48 7.14 -8.16
N ASN A 202 -11.42 6.56 -7.41
CA ASN A 202 -11.82 5.16 -7.59
C ASN A 202 -12.57 4.92 -8.90
N GLN A 203 -13.38 5.88 -9.34
CA GLN A 203 -14.08 5.80 -10.61
C GLN A 203 -13.12 5.85 -11.80
N GLU A 204 -12.20 6.81 -11.82
CA GLU A 204 -11.19 6.86 -12.89
C GLU A 204 -10.38 5.58 -12.98
N ALA A 205 -10.00 5.03 -11.80
CA ALA A 205 -9.28 3.78 -11.73
C ALA A 205 -10.08 2.64 -12.35
N TRP A 206 -11.40 2.71 -12.27
CA TRP A 206 -12.27 1.71 -12.85
C TRP A 206 -12.42 1.83 -14.36
N GLU A 207 -12.61 3.04 -14.88
CA GLU A 207 -12.65 3.31 -16.33
C GLU A 207 -11.35 2.82 -17.01
N LYS A 208 -10.20 3.08 -16.37
CA LYS A 208 -8.87 2.58 -16.77
C LYS A 208 -8.76 1.05 -16.64
N GLY A 209 -9.49 0.45 -15.71
CA GLY A 209 -9.46 -0.98 -15.39
C GLY A 209 -10.13 -1.92 -16.42
N SER A 210 -10.76 -1.35 -17.45
CA SER A 210 -11.28 -2.05 -18.64
C SER A 210 -10.16 -2.69 -19.49
N ARG A 211 -8.90 -2.27 -19.28
CA ARG A 211 -7.73 -2.78 -19.98
C ARG A 211 -6.81 -3.50 -19.01
N ALA A 212 -6.16 -4.57 -19.48
CA ALA A 212 -5.09 -5.24 -18.73
C ALA A 212 -3.78 -4.44 -18.90
N THR A 213 -3.57 -3.44 -18.03
CA THR A 213 -2.36 -2.60 -18.01
C THR A 213 -1.08 -3.42 -17.85
N LEU A 214 0.06 -2.86 -18.26
CA LEU A 214 1.37 -3.48 -18.05
C LEU A 214 1.59 -3.83 -16.58
N THR A 215 1.31 -2.87 -15.68
CA THR A 215 1.44 -3.05 -14.23
C THR A 215 0.62 -4.23 -13.70
N ARG A 216 -0.64 -4.40 -14.13
CA ARG A 216 -1.47 -5.57 -13.76
C ARG A 216 -0.87 -6.88 -14.25
N ARG A 217 -0.23 -6.88 -15.42
CA ARG A 217 0.44 -8.07 -15.98
C ARG A 217 1.74 -8.41 -15.25
N ILE A 218 2.52 -7.40 -14.86
CA ILE A 218 3.72 -7.58 -14.03
C ILE A 218 3.33 -8.17 -12.68
N VAL A 219 2.29 -7.65 -12.03
CA VAL A 219 1.80 -8.22 -10.76
C VAL A 219 1.29 -9.65 -10.95
N SER A 220 0.59 -9.94 -12.05
CA SER A 220 0.16 -11.32 -12.36
C SER A 220 1.37 -12.25 -12.45
N PHE A 221 2.40 -11.83 -13.18
CA PHE A 221 3.61 -12.61 -13.36
C PHE A 221 4.42 -12.74 -12.06
N ALA A 222 4.48 -11.70 -11.23
CA ALA A 222 5.13 -11.74 -9.93
C ALA A 222 4.44 -12.73 -8.97
N VAL A 223 3.11 -12.78 -8.96
CA VAL A 223 2.35 -13.80 -8.21
C VAL A 223 2.63 -15.20 -8.75
N ASP A 224 2.67 -15.37 -10.08
CA ASP A 224 3.02 -16.65 -10.70
C ASP A 224 4.45 -17.10 -10.32
N MET A 225 5.41 -16.19 -10.35
CA MET A 225 6.80 -16.43 -9.95
C MET A 225 6.89 -16.82 -8.47
N LEU A 226 6.24 -16.07 -7.58
CA LEU A 226 6.24 -16.38 -6.14
C LEU A 226 5.68 -17.77 -5.86
N ILE A 227 4.55 -18.14 -6.48
CA ILE A 227 3.93 -19.46 -6.31
C ILE A 227 4.83 -20.56 -6.86
N ALA A 228 5.42 -20.35 -8.05
CA ALA A 228 6.32 -21.33 -8.65
C ALA A 228 7.60 -21.52 -7.82
N SER A 229 8.18 -20.43 -7.28
CA SER A 229 9.34 -20.48 -6.38
C SER A 229 9.03 -21.21 -5.08
N LEU A 230 7.88 -20.96 -4.46
CA LEU A 230 7.44 -21.67 -3.26
C LEU A 230 7.24 -23.17 -3.55
N ALA A 231 6.59 -23.51 -4.67
CA ALA A 231 6.41 -24.89 -5.09
C ALA A 231 7.74 -25.59 -5.38
N ALA A 232 8.67 -24.89 -6.06
CA ALA A 232 10.01 -25.41 -6.35
C ALA A 232 10.80 -25.65 -5.05
N ALA A 233 10.75 -24.73 -4.08
CA ALA A 233 11.39 -24.89 -2.78
C ALA A 233 10.83 -26.09 -2.00
N LEU A 234 9.51 -26.30 -2.01
CA LEU A 234 8.87 -27.45 -1.35
C LEU A 234 9.24 -28.78 -2.03
N VAL A 235 9.29 -28.81 -3.35
CA VAL A 235 9.72 -30.00 -4.11
C VAL A 235 11.20 -30.27 -3.84
N GLY A 236 12.04 -29.24 -3.85
CA GLY A 236 13.47 -29.35 -3.56
C GLY A 236 13.74 -29.87 -2.15
N SER A 237 13.02 -29.37 -1.13
CA SER A 237 13.13 -29.88 0.23
C SER A 237 12.70 -31.35 0.34
N ALA A 238 11.57 -31.72 -0.27
CA ALA A 238 11.10 -33.10 -0.27
C ALA A 238 12.06 -34.05 -1.01
N TRP A 239 12.68 -33.59 -2.11
CA TRP A 239 13.66 -34.34 -2.88
C TRP A 239 14.93 -34.62 -2.06
N LYS A 240 15.38 -33.61 -1.30
CA LYS A 240 16.50 -33.74 -0.37
C LYS A 240 16.18 -34.71 0.77
N ASP A 241 14.98 -34.62 1.34
CA ASP A 241 14.54 -35.53 2.41
C ASP A 241 14.42 -36.99 1.94
N ALA A 242 14.15 -37.21 0.64
CA ALA A 242 14.14 -38.54 0.02
C ALA A 242 15.55 -39.13 -0.24
N GLY A 243 16.63 -38.43 0.12
CA GLY A 243 18.01 -38.90 -0.04
C GLY A 243 18.57 -38.77 -1.46
N LEU A 244 17.85 -38.11 -2.37
CA LEU A 244 18.26 -37.88 -3.75
C LEU A 244 19.12 -36.61 -3.84
N ASN A 245 20.44 -36.75 -3.67
CA ASN A 245 21.34 -35.61 -3.47
C ASN A 245 22.11 -35.13 -4.73
N ALA A 246 21.87 -35.72 -5.89
CA ALA A 246 22.54 -35.26 -7.10
C ALA A 246 22.02 -33.86 -7.49
N LEU A 247 22.93 -32.88 -7.58
CA LEU A 247 22.61 -31.48 -7.89
C LEU A 247 21.82 -31.35 -9.21
N ALA A 248 22.13 -32.19 -10.20
CA ALA A 248 21.44 -32.23 -11.49
C ALA A 248 19.97 -32.66 -11.34
N ASP A 249 19.68 -33.62 -10.46
CA ASP A 249 18.31 -34.12 -10.24
C ASP A 249 17.45 -33.09 -9.51
N HIS A 250 18.02 -32.42 -8.50
CA HIS A 250 17.36 -31.33 -7.78
C HIS A 250 17.02 -30.16 -8.74
N GLN A 251 17.97 -29.75 -9.56
CA GLN A 251 17.77 -28.67 -10.52
C GLN A 251 16.78 -29.04 -11.64
N ALA A 252 16.79 -30.29 -12.09
CA ALA A 252 15.80 -30.80 -13.04
C ALA A 252 14.38 -30.78 -12.44
N ALA A 253 14.23 -31.17 -11.17
CA ALA A 253 12.95 -31.13 -10.46
C ALA A 253 12.41 -29.70 -10.31
N GLU A 254 13.24 -28.73 -9.92
CA GLU A 254 12.86 -27.31 -9.86
C GLU A 254 12.47 -26.76 -11.24
N THR A 255 13.27 -27.06 -12.27
CA THR A 255 12.99 -26.67 -13.66
C THR A 255 11.65 -27.25 -14.14
N ALA A 256 11.35 -28.50 -13.77
CA ALA A 256 10.07 -29.14 -14.08
C ALA A 256 8.90 -28.43 -13.40
N VAL A 257 9.04 -27.98 -12.14
CA VAL A 257 8.00 -27.20 -11.45
C VAL A 257 7.69 -25.91 -12.21
N PHE A 258 8.71 -25.16 -12.63
CA PHE A 258 8.49 -23.96 -13.44
C PHE A 258 7.86 -24.28 -14.80
N ALA A 259 8.30 -25.35 -15.48
CA ALA A 259 7.69 -25.78 -16.73
C ALA A 259 6.21 -26.19 -16.54
N ILE A 260 5.87 -26.87 -15.45
CA ILE A 260 4.48 -27.19 -15.10
C ILE A 260 3.67 -25.91 -14.88
N CYS A 261 4.16 -25.01 -14.03
CA CYS A 261 3.45 -23.77 -13.66
C CYS A 261 3.25 -22.82 -14.85
N PHE A 262 4.25 -22.69 -15.71
CA PHE A 262 4.25 -21.74 -16.81
C PHE A 262 3.82 -22.34 -18.15
N VAL A 263 4.08 -23.62 -18.43
CA VAL A 263 3.75 -24.20 -19.74
C VAL A 263 2.49 -25.06 -19.66
N LEU A 264 2.45 -26.01 -18.73
CA LEU A 264 1.36 -27.00 -18.67
C LEU A 264 0.07 -26.40 -18.12
N ILE A 265 0.11 -25.72 -16.97
CA ILE A 265 -1.09 -25.12 -16.36
C ILE A 265 -1.78 -24.15 -17.35
N PRO A 266 -1.09 -23.23 -18.04
CA PRO A 266 -1.72 -22.30 -18.99
C PRO A 266 -2.23 -22.95 -20.28
N ALA A 267 -1.76 -24.16 -20.61
CA ALA A 267 -2.26 -24.93 -21.74
C ALA A 267 -3.61 -25.60 -21.44
N LEU A 268 -3.92 -25.96 -20.19
CA LEU A 268 -5.15 -26.66 -19.82
C LEU A 268 -6.43 -25.91 -20.29
N PRO A 269 -7.52 -26.58 -20.70
CA PRO A 269 -8.74 -25.92 -21.15
C PRO A 269 -9.31 -24.94 -20.12
N GLY A 270 -9.65 -23.72 -20.54
CA GLY A 270 -10.21 -22.69 -19.64
C GLY A 270 -9.21 -22.12 -18.63
N SER A 271 -7.92 -22.48 -18.72
CA SER A 271 -6.96 -22.12 -17.69
C SER A 271 -6.44 -20.69 -17.81
N ALA A 272 -6.34 -20.08 -16.63
CA ALA A 272 -5.55 -18.91 -16.31
C ALA A 272 -4.49 -19.36 -15.29
N THR A 273 -3.28 -18.79 -15.34
CA THR A 273 -2.27 -19.01 -14.30
C THR A 273 -2.81 -18.59 -12.93
N PRO A 274 -2.25 -19.07 -11.80
CA PRO A 274 -2.66 -18.62 -10.47
C PRO A 274 -2.72 -17.10 -10.32
N GLY A 275 -1.69 -16.38 -10.75
CA GLY A 275 -1.62 -14.92 -10.76
C GLY A 275 -2.66 -14.29 -11.67
N GLN A 276 -2.92 -14.88 -12.84
CA GLN A 276 -4.02 -14.43 -13.69
C GLN A 276 -5.38 -14.63 -13.00
N ARG A 277 -5.61 -15.72 -12.29
CA ARG A 277 -6.86 -15.95 -11.52
C ARG A 277 -6.99 -14.94 -10.39
N VAL A 278 -5.91 -14.72 -9.63
CA VAL A 278 -5.84 -13.73 -8.54
C VAL A 278 -6.19 -12.35 -9.06
N LEU A 279 -5.68 -11.97 -10.24
CA LEU A 279 -5.93 -10.66 -10.85
C LEU A 279 -7.06 -10.64 -11.87
N ARG A 280 -7.87 -11.70 -11.99
CA ARG A 280 -9.00 -11.83 -12.93
C ARG A 280 -8.64 -11.51 -14.40
N LEU A 281 -7.52 -12.07 -14.85
CA LEU A 281 -7.02 -12.00 -16.22
C LEU A 281 -7.24 -13.34 -16.93
N ARG A 282 -7.30 -13.27 -18.27
CA ARG A 282 -7.35 -14.45 -19.14
C ARG A 282 -6.56 -14.22 -20.41
N ILE A 283 -6.12 -15.31 -21.03
CA ILE A 283 -5.49 -15.29 -22.35
C ILE A 283 -6.56 -15.48 -23.41
N VAL A 284 -6.63 -14.58 -24.38
CA VAL A 284 -7.59 -14.58 -25.49
C VAL A 284 -6.87 -14.40 -26.81
N ALA A 285 -7.53 -14.77 -27.90
CA ALA A 285 -7.10 -14.42 -29.24
C ALA A 285 -7.23 -12.89 -29.48
N PRO A 286 -6.66 -12.33 -30.56
CA PRO A 286 -6.63 -10.87 -30.76
C PRO A 286 -8.03 -10.26 -30.84
N ASP A 287 -8.95 -10.96 -31.50
CA ASP A 287 -10.40 -10.70 -31.60
C ASP A 287 -11.15 -10.82 -30.25
N GLY A 288 -10.53 -11.40 -29.22
CA GLY A 288 -11.13 -11.65 -27.91
C GLY A 288 -11.78 -13.03 -27.76
N SER A 289 -11.75 -13.86 -28.80
CA SER A 289 -12.24 -15.24 -28.74
C SER A 289 -11.32 -16.15 -27.91
N LYS A 290 -11.74 -17.40 -27.66
CA LYS A 290 -10.93 -18.36 -26.89
C LYS A 290 -9.68 -18.72 -27.68
N ALA A 291 -8.50 -18.47 -27.10
CA ALA A 291 -7.25 -18.92 -27.69
C ALA A 291 -7.08 -20.44 -27.57
N PRO A 292 -6.65 -21.16 -28.63
CA PRO A 292 -6.36 -22.59 -28.56
C PRO A 292 -5.25 -22.87 -27.55
N TRP A 293 -5.26 -24.08 -26.97
CA TRP A 293 -4.37 -24.48 -25.88
C TRP A 293 -2.88 -24.31 -26.20
N TRP A 294 -2.46 -24.66 -27.42
CA TRP A 294 -1.05 -24.59 -27.83
C TRP A 294 -0.54 -23.15 -27.92
N ARG A 295 -1.37 -22.19 -28.36
CA ARG A 295 -1.00 -20.76 -28.36
C ARG A 295 -0.80 -20.23 -26.94
N ARG A 296 -1.61 -20.70 -25.99
CA ARG A 296 -1.51 -20.33 -24.57
C ARG A 296 -0.26 -20.92 -23.92
N GLY A 297 0.02 -22.20 -24.14
CA GLY A 297 1.24 -22.86 -23.69
C GLY A 297 2.48 -22.21 -24.28
N LEU A 298 2.53 -22.02 -25.61
CA LEU A 298 3.66 -21.40 -26.29
C LEU A 298 3.91 -19.95 -25.82
N ARG A 299 2.85 -19.18 -25.53
CA ARG A 299 2.98 -17.79 -25.05
C ARG A 299 3.81 -17.74 -23.77
N TYR A 300 3.53 -18.65 -22.86
CA TYR A 300 4.21 -18.70 -21.59
C TYR A 300 5.51 -19.48 -21.64
N LEU A 301 5.66 -20.46 -22.53
CA LEU A 301 6.95 -21.08 -22.82
C LEU A 301 7.96 -20.03 -23.27
N VAL A 302 7.59 -19.17 -24.23
CA VAL A 302 8.46 -18.05 -24.67
C VAL A 302 8.77 -17.10 -23.50
N LEU A 303 7.80 -16.83 -22.63
CA LEU A 303 8.03 -15.98 -21.46
C LEU A 303 8.98 -16.65 -20.45
N TYR A 304 8.81 -17.94 -20.20
CA TYR A 304 9.66 -18.74 -19.31
C TYR A 304 11.09 -18.82 -19.85
N LEU A 305 11.26 -19.15 -21.13
CA LEU A 305 12.57 -19.22 -21.78
C LEU A 305 13.30 -17.88 -21.69
N LEU A 306 12.58 -16.78 -21.87
CA LEU A 306 13.16 -15.44 -21.88
C LEU A 306 13.48 -14.90 -20.48
N VAL A 307 12.56 -15.08 -19.52
CA VAL A 307 12.64 -14.41 -18.20
C VAL A 307 13.26 -15.30 -17.13
N VAL A 308 13.23 -16.62 -17.32
CA VAL A 308 13.75 -17.59 -16.34
C VAL A 308 14.93 -18.38 -16.91
N ALA A 309 14.72 -19.11 -18.01
CA ALA A 309 15.73 -20.06 -18.49
C ALA A 309 16.97 -19.36 -19.05
N ALA A 310 16.83 -18.31 -19.87
CA ALA A 310 17.97 -17.59 -20.45
C ALA A 310 18.82 -16.87 -19.38
N PRO A 311 18.25 -16.14 -18.39
CA PRO A 311 19.04 -15.60 -17.29
C PRO A 311 19.70 -16.68 -16.42
N ALA A 312 19.01 -17.79 -16.13
CA ALA A 312 19.58 -18.89 -15.36
C ALA A 312 20.76 -19.55 -16.11
N ALA A 313 20.59 -19.82 -17.40
CA ALA A 313 21.65 -20.34 -18.27
C ALA A 313 22.84 -19.37 -18.37
N LEU A 314 22.60 -18.07 -18.37
CA LEU A 314 23.66 -17.06 -18.32
C LEU A 314 24.43 -17.12 -17.00
N VAL A 315 23.74 -17.11 -15.87
CA VAL A 315 24.37 -17.12 -14.54
C VAL A 315 25.16 -18.41 -14.29
N GLN A 316 24.61 -19.56 -14.69
CA GLN A 316 25.23 -20.86 -14.45
C GLN A 316 26.24 -21.26 -15.52
N GLY A 317 25.98 -20.91 -16.78
CA GLY A 317 26.82 -21.26 -17.93
C GLY A 317 28.04 -20.35 -18.06
N LEU A 318 27.98 -19.11 -17.60
CA LEU A 318 29.09 -18.15 -17.73
C LEU A 318 30.37 -18.61 -17.00
N PRO A 319 30.34 -19.08 -15.74
CA PRO A 319 31.54 -19.58 -15.07
C PRO A 319 32.13 -20.83 -15.76
N LEU A 320 31.27 -21.68 -16.32
CA LEU A 320 31.69 -22.88 -17.05
C LEU A 320 32.32 -22.49 -18.40
N ALA A 321 31.72 -21.56 -19.13
CA ALA A 321 32.27 -21.03 -20.38
C ALA A 321 33.62 -20.32 -20.16
N MET A 322 33.75 -19.55 -19.08
CA MET A 322 35.02 -18.91 -18.69
C MET A 322 36.12 -19.92 -18.33
N ARG A 323 35.75 -21.09 -17.79
CA ARG A 323 36.70 -22.17 -17.48
C ARG A 323 37.03 -23.03 -18.70
N ALA A 324 36.07 -23.21 -19.60
CA ALA A 324 36.18 -24.06 -20.78
C ALA A 324 36.65 -23.30 -22.02
N SER A 325 36.93 -21.99 -21.94
CA SER A 325 37.34 -21.17 -23.09
C SER A 325 38.76 -21.51 -23.52
N GLU A 326 38.94 -22.68 -24.12
CA GLU A 326 39.95 -22.91 -25.13
C GLU A 326 39.39 -22.41 -26.48
N LYS A 327 39.87 -21.24 -26.89
CA LYS A 327 39.95 -20.71 -28.26
C LYS A 327 38.69 -20.39 -29.10
N TRP A 328 37.48 -20.91 -28.85
CA TRP A 328 36.41 -20.80 -29.86
C TRP A 328 35.30 -19.77 -29.61
N VAL A 329 34.98 -19.40 -28.36
CA VAL A 329 33.97 -18.39 -28.04
C VAL A 329 34.43 -17.57 -26.83
N ASP A 330 34.56 -16.25 -27.00
CA ASP A 330 34.83 -15.33 -25.90
C ASP A 330 33.58 -15.24 -25.00
N PRO A 331 33.64 -15.68 -23.73
CA PRO A 331 32.51 -15.60 -22.82
C PRO A 331 32.05 -14.16 -22.58
N ALA A 332 32.96 -13.16 -22.67
CA ALA A 332 32.60 -11.76 -22.56
C ALA A 332 31.73 -11.31 -23.74
N LEU A 333 32.03 -11.78 -24.95
CA LEU A 333 31.21 -11.53 -26.14
C LEU A 333 29.82 -12.16 -25.98
N LEU A 334 29.72 -13.38 -25.46
CA LEU A 334 28.43 -14.05 -25.22
C LEU A 334 27.56 -13.26 -24.22
N VAL A 335 28.16 -12.80 -23.12
CA VAL A 335 27.47 -11.94 -22.14
C VAL A 335 27.02 -10.64 -22.80
N ALA A 336 27.89 -9.98 -23.57
CA ALA A 336 27.57 -8.74 -24.25
C ALA A 336 26.39 -8.92 -25.22
N VAL A 337 26.38 -9.98 -26.03
CA VAL A 337 25.27 -10.31 -26.94
C VAL A 337 23.96 -10.50 -26.18
N LEU A 338 23.98 -11.23 -25.05
CA LEU A 338 22.80 -11.44 -24.23
C LEU A 338 22.30 -10.14 -23.58
N LEU A 339 23.20 -9.31 -23.07
CA LEU A 339 22.85 -8.00 -22.51
C LEU A 339 22.22 -7.09 -23.56
N VAL A 340 22.78 -7.05 -24.78
CA VAL A 340 22.20 -6.32 -25.91
C VAL A 340 20.81 -6.86 -26.26
N PHE A 341 20.64 -8.17 -26.31
CA PHE A 341 19.34 -8.80 -26.54
C PHE A 341 18.31 -8.42 -25.46
N PHE A 342 18.67 -8.48 -24.17
CA PHE A 342 17.79 -8.05 -23.08
C PHE A 342 17.50 -6.55 -23.11
N ALA A 343 18.47 -5.72 -23.51
CA ALA A 343 18.28 -4.27 -23.67
C ALA A 343 17.28 -3.97 -24.80
N ILE A 344 17.40 -4.64 -25.95
CA ILE A 344 16.44 -4.54 -27.07
C ILE A 344 15.05 -5.00 -26.61
N TRP A 345 14.97 -6.12 -25.89
CA TRP A 345 13.71 -6.62 -25.36
C TRP A 345 13.07 -5.62 -24.39
N ALA A 346 13.83 -5.09 -23.43
CA ALA A 346 13.36 -4.09 -22.48
C ALA A 346 12.88 -2.81 -23.18
N MET A 347 13.65 -2.32 -24.17
CA MET A 347 13.26 -1.19 -25.01
C MET A 347 11.93 -1.46 -25.74
N SER A 348 11.74 -2.68 -26.27
CA SER A 348 10.48 -3.06 -26.91
C SER A 348 9.28 -3.01 -25.96
N VAL A 349 9.48 -3.40 -24.69
CA VAL A 349 8.45 -3.33 -23.64
C VAL A 349 8.12 -1.88 -23.31
N ILE A 350 9.14 -1.02 -23.17
CA ILE A 350 8.99 0.42 -22.90
C ILE A 350 8.19 1.11 -24.00
N VAL A 351 8.59 0.94 -25.27
CA VAL A 351 7.88 1.53 -26.42
C VAL A 351 6.41 1.11 -26.44
N ARG A 352 6.13 -0.17 -26.18
CA ARG A 352 4.75 -0.69 -26.12
C ARG A 352 3.98 -0.16 -24.92
N ALA A 353 4.64 0.05 -23.78
CA ALA A 353 4.03 0.63 -22.60
C ALA A 353 3.62 2.09 -22.85
N VAL A 354 4.51 2.88 -23.46
CA VAL A 354 4.25 4.26 -23.88
C VAL A 354 3.09 4.31 -24.88
N ARG A 355 3.09 3.46 -25.92
CA ARG A 355 1.95 3.35 -26.85
C ARG A 355 0.66 2.96 -26.15
N SER A 356 0.73 2.11 -25.13
CA SER A 356 -0.44 1.75 -24.35
C SER A 356 -0.98 2.88 -23.50
N ALA A 357 -0.10 3.74 -22.97
CA ALA A 357 -0.48 4.96 -22.28
C ALA A 357 -1.18 5.95 -23.23
N MET A 358 -0.77 5.99 -24.51
CA MET A 358 -1.43 6.76 -25.58
C MET A 358 -2.72 6.10 -26.13
N GLY A 359 -3.22 5.03 -25.50
CA GLY A 359 -4.52 4.47 -25.85
C GLY A 359 -4.49 3.22 -26.74
N HIS A 360 -3.33 2.72 -27.17
CA HIS A 360 -3.23 1.46 -27.91
C HIS A 360 -3.30 0.23 -26.97
N PRO A 361 -3.70 -0.96 -27.45
CA PRO A 361 -3.66 -2.18 -26.64
C PRO A 361 -2.22 -2.65 -26.38
N PHE A 362 -1.88 -2.91 -25.11
CA PHE A 362 -0.59 -3.48 -24.75
C PHE A 362 -0.48 -4.97 -25.15
N VAL A 363 0.42 -5.29 -26.08
CA VAL A 363 0.72 -6.67 -26.50
C VAL A 363 2.24 -6.89 -26.44
N MET A 364 2.68 -7.78 -25.55
CA MET A 364 4.09 -8.21 -25.44
C MET A 364 4.51 -9.05 -26.65
N LEU A 365 5.82 -9.17 -26.88
CA LEU A 365 6.40 -9.93 -27.99
C LEU A 365 5.93 -11.40 -28.02
N ASN A 366 5.94 -12.09 -26.87
CA ASN A 366 5.41 -13.44 -26.76
C ASN A 366 3.92 -13.54 -27.13
N GLY A 367 3.15 -12.46 -26.93
CA GLY A 367 1.77 -12.37 -27.39
C GLY A 367 1.63 -12.16 -28.89
N LEU A 368 2.53 -11.39 -29.50
CA LEU A 368 2.56 -11.23 -30.95
C LEU A 368 2.91 -12.55 -31.65
N ILE A 369 4.00 -13.21 -31.20
CA ILE A 369 4.48 -14.49 -31.77
C ILE A 369 3.38 -15.55 -31.76
N THR A 370 2.58 -15.58 -30.68
CA THR A 370 1.55 -16.59 -30.51
C THR A 370 0.17 -16.17 -30.97
N GLY A 371 -0.01 -14.93 -31.45
CA GLY A 371 -1.33 -14.39 -31.76
C GLY A 371 -2.28 -14.44 -30.56
N THR A 372 -1.82 -13.98 -29.39
CA THR A 372 -2.61 -13.94 -28.14
C THR A 372 -2.44 -12.61 -27.41
N ARG A 373 -3.46 -12.23 -26.64
CA ARG A 373 -3.40 -11.09 -25.71
C ARG A 373 -3.97 -11.45 -24.34
N ILE A 374 -3.58 -10.69 -23.32
CA ILE A 374 -4.16 -10.79 -21.98
C ILE A 374 -5.28 -9.77 -21.87
N ALA A 375 -6.46 -10.21 -21.44
CA ALA A 375 -7.62 -9.36 -21.23
C ALA A 375 -8.22 -9.61 -19.82
N PRO A 376 -8.92 -8.62 -19.24
CA PRO A 376 -9.76 -8.87 -18.07
C PRO A 376 -10.81 -9.97 -18.35
N SER A 377 -11.16 -10.74 -17.32
CA SER A 377 -12.24 -11.74 -17.39
C SER A 377 -13.62 -11.08 -17.37
N PRO A 378 -14.64 -11.56 -18.11
CA PRO A 378 -15.99 -11.00 -18.12
C PRO A 378 -16.66 -11.02 -16.75
N ARG A 379 -16.32 -12.01 -15.91
CA ARG A 379 -16.77 -12.09 -14.51
C ARG A 379 -16.28 -10.91 -13.67
N ALA A 380 -15.15 -10.30 -14.04
CA ALA A 380 -14.65 -9.09 -13.40
C ALA A 380 -15.56 -7.90 -13.67
N ASP A 381 -16.19 -7.80 -14.85
CA ASP A 381 -17.12 -6.71 -15.18
C ASP A 381 -18.46 -6.91 -14.47
N HIS A 382 -18.98 -8.14 -14.45
CA HIS A 382 -20.27 -8.46 -13.82
C HIS A 382 -20.27 -8.20 -12.30
N GLU A 383 -19.23 -8.62 -11.58
CA GLU A 383 -19.11 -8.39 -10.13
C GLU A 383 -18.83 -6.93 -9.75
N ARG A 384 -18.40 -6.09 -10.71
CA ARG A 384 -18.20 -4.65 -10.48
C ARG A 384 -19.47 -3.83 -10.68
N THR A 385 -20.45 -4.34 -11.42
CA THR A 385 -21.74 -3.67 -11.69
C THR A 385 -22.47 -3.15 -10.43
N PRO A 386 -22.60 -3.93 -9.33
CA PRO A 386 -23.30 -3.46 -8.13
C PRO A 386 -22.61 -2.29 -7.41
N TRP A 387 -21.30 -2.11 -7.62
CA TRP A 387 -20.58 -0.92 -7.15
C TRP A 387 -20.82 0.28 -8.06
N ARG A 388 -21.00 0.05 -9.38
CA ARG A 388 -21.37 1.07 -10.38
C ARG A 388 -22.64 1.76 -9.98
N ASP A 389 -23.65 0.94 -9.73
CA ASP A 389 -25.00 1.41 -9.60
C ASP A 389 -25.15 2.16 -8.26
N ARG A 390 -24.43 1.71 -7.21
CA ARG A 390 -24.32 2.42 -5.93
C ARG A 390 -23.62 3.78 -6.05
N LEU A 391 -22.50 3.87 -6.78
CA LEU A 391 -21.78 5.13 -6.98
C LEU A 391 -22.58 6.10 -7.84
N ALA A 392 -23.22 5.60 -8.90
CA ALA A 392 -24.12 6.39 -9.75
C ALA A 392 -25.31 6.93 -8.96
N ALA A 393 -25.94 6.11 -8.11
CA ALA A 393 -27.02 6.53 -7.22
C ALA A 393 -26.57 7.60 -6.22
N LYS A 394 -25.38 7.44 -5.62
CA LYS A 394 -24.81 8.44 -4.69
C LYS A 394 -24.58 9.79 -5.38
N ARG A 395 -24.10 9.79 -6.63
CA ARG A 395 -23.94 11.01 -7.44
C ARG A 395 -25.27 11.66 -7.81
N ALA A 396 -26.27 10.87 -8.19
CA ALA A 396 -27.61 11.38 -8.47
C ALA A 396 -28.18 12.11 -7.24
N ALA A 397 -28.06 11.50 -6.06
CA ALA A 397 -28.48 12.12 -4.80
C ALA A 397 -27.69 13.39 -4.43
N LEU A 398 -26.37 13.42 -4.69
CA LEU A 398 -25.53 14.61 -4.44
C LEU A 398 -25.85 15.76 -5.41
N LYS A 399 -26.06 15.45 -6.70
CA LYS A 399 -26.51 16.44 -7.70
C LYS A 399 -27.88 17.00 -7.35
N GLU A 400 -28.81 16.15 -6.91
CA GLU A 400 -30.13 16.59 -6.45
C GLU A 400 -30.03 17.51 -5.23
N LYS A 401 -29.19 17.17 -4.25
CA LYS A 401 -28.94 18.04 -3.07
C LYS A 401 -28.31 19.38 -3.44
N ARG A 402 -27.32 19.39 -4.35
CA ARG A 402 -26.72 20.64 -4.84
C ARG A 402 -27.71 21.50 -5.63
N GLY A 403 -28.53 20.88 -6.49
CA GLY A 403 -29.56 21.58 -7.25
C GLY A 403 -30.67 22.16 -6.37
N LYS A 404 -31.05 21.47 -5.28
CA LYS A 404 -31.98 22.01 -4.27
C LYS A 404 -31.38 23.20 -3.51
N HIS A 405 -30.09 23.15 -3.17
CA HIS A 405 -29.44 24.28 -2.50
C HIS A 405 -29.34 25.52 -3.40
N ALA A 406 -28.96 25.34 -4.67
CA ALA A 406 -28.90 26.44 -5.65
C ALA A 406 -30.28 27.09 -5.88
N ARG A 407 -31.36 26.30 -5.96
CA ARG A 407 -32.73 26.85 -6.07
C ARG A 407 -33.20 27.62 -4.83
N VAL A 408 -32.70 27.27 -3.64
CA VAL A 408 -33.03 27.98 -2.40
C VAL A 408 -32.25 29.30 -2.31
N GLU A 409 -31.02 29.34 -2.81
CA GLU A 409 -30.24 30.58 -2.94
C GLU A 409 -30.88 31.53 -3.98
N ASP A 410 -31.25 31.04 -5.16
CA ASP A 410 -31.95 31.84 -6.19
C ASP A 410 -33.32 32.38 -5.71
N ALA A 411 -34.08 31.58 -4.96
CA ALA A 411 -35.37 32.02 -4.39
C ALA A 411 -35.20 33.05 -3.26
N GLY A 412 -34.10 32.97 -2.49
CA GLY A 412 -33.78 33.92 -1.43
C GLY A 412 -33.24 35.26 -1.95
N GLU A 413 -32.56 35.28 -3.10
CA GLU A 413 -32.16 36.52 -3.78
C GLU A 413 -33.33 37.19 -4.52
N GLY A 414 -34.24 36.39 -5.11
CA GLY A 414 -35.47 36.92 -5.72
C GLY A 414 -36.37 37.69 -4.75
N GLN A 415 -36.56 37.17 -3.53
CA GLN A 415 -37.37 37.84 -2.49
C GLN A 415 -36.68 39.03 -1.82
N LYS A 416 -35.35 39.20 -1.96
CA LYS A 416 -34.64 40.38 -1.47
C LYS A 416 -34.72 41.56 -2.44
N ASN A 417 -34.88 41.30 -3.73
CA ASN A 417 -35.05 42.36 -4.73
C ASN A 417 -36.49 42.90 -4.78
N GLU A 418 -37.51 42.13 -4.39
CA GLU A 418 -38.90 42.60 -4.32
C GLU A 418 -39.25 43.41 -3.06
N ASN A 419 -38.42 43.40 -2.02
CA ASN A 419 -38.63 44.17 -0.78
C ASN A 419 -37.75 45.44 -0.68
N GLY A 420 -37.11 45.84 -1.79
CA GLY A 420 -36.23 47.01 -1.88
C GLY A 420 -36.77 48.18 -2.70
N GLU A 421 -37.98 48.04 -3.25
CA GLU A 421 -38.73 49.13 -3.92
C GLU A 421 -40.03 49.38 -3.15
N ASP A 422 -39.92 50.12 -2.04
CA ASP A 422 -41.01 50.93 -1.45
C ASP A 422 -40.41 52.08 -0.63
#